data_AF-A0A7U1BEY9-F1
#
_entry.id   AF-A0A7U1BEY9-F1
#
_cell.length_a   1.000
_cell.length_b   1.000
_cell.length_c   1.000
_cell.angle_alpha   90.00
_cell.angle_beta   90.00
_cell.angle_gamma   90.00
#
_symmetry.space_group_name_H-M   'P 1'
#
loop_
_entity.id
_entity.type
_entity.pdbx_description
1 polymer ?
#
loop_
_entity_poly.entity_id
_entity_poly.type
_entity_poly.pdbx_seq_one_letter_code
_entity_poly.pdbx_strand_id
1 'polypeptide(L)' 'MREGGYKRMESYEVLAKLYAAQPSGIKVEVTNVETRTSTIYHAIKAWGRHLGIDKRYIEHYINFNQDKPVLGKYTFN' A
#
# COMPACT_ATOMS: atom_id res chain seq x y z
N MET A 1 24.61 13.83 -30.14
CA MET A 1 23.53 14.52 -29.40
C MET A 1 22.86 13.51 -28.47
N ARG A 2 22.60 13.84 -27.20
CA ARG A 2 22.12 12.90 -26.16
C ARG A 2 20.60 12.74 -26.22
N GLU A 3 20.08 11.90 -27.11
CA GLU A 3 18.63 11.65 -27.27
C GLU A 3 18.02 10.73 -26.20
N GLY A 4 18.85 10.03 -25.41
CA GLY A 4 18.38 9.07 -24.39
C GLY A 4 17.82 9.68 -23.09
N GLY A 5 17.89 11.01 -22.92
CA GLY A 5 17.36 11.71 -21.74
C GLY A 5 15.85 11.98 -21.83
N TYR A 6 15.41 12.52 -22.97
CA TYR A 6 14.00 12.89 -23.21
C TYR A 6 13.07 11.67 -23.22
N LYS A 7 13.50 10.56 -23.83
CA LYS A 7 12.72 9.31 -23.89
C LYS A 7 12.47 8.68 -22.51
N ARG A 8 13.39 8.87 -21.56
CA ARG A 8 13.24 8.43 -20.16
C ARG A 8 12.31 9.35 -19.36
N MET A 9 12.34 10.65 -19.62
CA MET A 9 11.46 11.62 -18.98
C MET A 9 9.99 11.38 -19.36
N GLU A 10 9.70 11.18 -20.66
CA GLU A 10 8.35 10.79 -21.10
C GLU A 10 7.90 9.46 -20.49
N SER A 11 8.80 8.49 -20.37
CA SER A 11 8.46 7.20 -19.74
C SER A 11 8.04 7.36 -18.27
N TYR A 12 8.62 8.31 -17.54
CA TYR A 12 8.25 8.56 -16.15
C TYR A 12 6.89 9.25 -16.04
N GLU A 13 6.60 10.23 -16.91
CA GLU A 13 5.30 10.90 -16.94
C GLU A 13 4.17 9.94 -17.33
N VAL A 14 4.41 9.03 -18.27
CA VAL A 14 3.46 8.00 -18.67
C VAL A 14 3.21 7.02 -17.51
N LEU A 15 4.27 6.57 -16.83
CA LEU A 15 4.13 5.70 -15.65
C LEU A 15 3.38 6.38 -14.50
N ALA A 16 3.65 7.66 -14.24
CA ALA A 16 2.95 8.44 -13.22
C ALA A 16 1.46 8.62 -13.55
N LYS A 17 1.12 8.89 -14.82
CA LYS A 17 -0.27 8.98 -15.28
C LYS A 17 -1.01 7.64 -15.19
N LEU A 18 -0.35 6.53 -15.57
CA LEU A 18 -0.91 5.18 -15.42
C LEU A 18 -1.10 4.76 -13.95
N TYR A 19 -0.23 5.23 -13.06
CA TYR A 19 -0.35 5.02 -11.62
C TYR A 19 -1.51 5.85 -11.04
N ALA A 20 -1.65 7.11 -11.43
CA ALA A 20 -2.73 7.99 -11.01
C ALA A 20 -4.10 7.59 -11.58
N ALA A 21 -4.14 7.02 -12.78
CA ALA A 21 -5.36 6.55 -13.44
C ALA A 21 -5.81 5.15 -12.99
N GLN A 22 -4.96 4.42 -12.25
CA GLN A 22 -5.38 3.17 -11.64
C GLN A 22 -6.42 3.46 -10.56
N PRO A 23 -7.55 2.73 -10.53
CA PRO A 23 -8.54 2.89 -9.48
C PRO A 23 -7.82 2.70 -8.15
N SER A 24 -7.75 3.77 -7.35
CA SER A 24 -7.07 3.73 -6.07
C SER A 24 -7.81 2.69 -5.23
N GLY A 25 -7.15 1.56 -4.99
CA GLY A 25 -7.64 0.58 -4.02
C GLY A 25 -7.94 1.28 -2.70
N ILE A 26 -8.76 0.63 -1.87
CA ILE A 26 -9.04 1.10 -0.51
C ILE A 26 -7.70 1.38 0.16
N LYS A 27 -7.45 2.66 0.46
CA LYS A 27 -6.27 3.07 1.21
C LYS A 27 -6.42 2.51 2.62
N VAL A 28 -5.34 1.99 3.15
CA VAL A 28 -5.33 1.41 4.49
C VAL A 28 -4.28 2.12 5.30
N GLU A 29 -4.71 2.76 6.38
CA GLU A 29 -3.80 3.24 7.40
C GLU A 29 -3.44 2.05 8.30
N VAL A 30 -2.15 1.78 8.43
CA VAL A 30 -1.65 0.74 9.31
C VAL A 30 -0.83 1.40 10.41
N THR A 31 -1.25 1.17 11.65
CA THR A 31 -0.57 1.68 12.83
C THR A 31 0.20 0.56 13.50
N ASN A 32 1.50 0.76 13.66
CA ASN A 32 2.32 -0.13 14.49
C ASN A 32 2.14 0.27 15.96
N VAL A 33 1.62 -0.63 16.78
CA VAL A 33 1.33 -0.42 18.21
C VAL A 33 2.62 -0.26 19.02
N GLU A 34 3.72 -0.91 18.63
CA GLU A 34 5.00 -0.84 19.35
C GLU A 34 5.71 0.49 19.12
N THR A 35 5.76 0.97 17.87
CA THR A 35 6.49 2.20 17.49
C THR A 35 5.60 3.43 17.39
N ARG A 36 4.27 3.26 17.54
CA ARG A 36 3.24 4.29 17.34
C ARG A 36 3.35 5.00 15.99
N THR A 37 3.86 4.29 14.98
CA THR A 37 4.04 4.82 13.63
C THR A 37 2.88 4.40 12.77
N SER A 38 2.16 5.38 12.22
CA SER A 38 1.15 5.13 11.17
C SER A 38 1.81 5.20 9.80
N THR A 39 1.52 4.23 8.95
CA THR A 39 1.92 4.22 7.54
C THR A 39 0.71 3.98 6.68
N ILE A 40 0.49 4.86 5.71
CA ILE A 40 -0.65 4.78 4.79
C ILE A 40 -0.21 4.03 3.54
N TYR A 41 -0.91 2.93 3.25
CA TYR A 41 -0.70 2.16 2.03
C TYR A 41 -1.85 2.41 1.05
N HIS A 42 -1.50 2.48 -0.24
CA HIS A 42 -2.49 2.68 -1.31
C HIS A 42 -3.46 1.51 -1.50
N ALA A 43 -3.15 0.33 -0.94
CA ALA A 43 -4.00 -0.85 -0.98
C ALA A 43 -3.60 -1.87 0.09
N ILE A 44 -4.56 -2.68 0.54
CA ILE A 44 -4.32 -3.87 1.39
C ILE A 44 -3.20 -4.75 0.80
N LYS A 45 -3.22 -4.96 -0.52
CA LYS A 45 -2.22 -5.78 -1.23
C LYS A 45 -0.80 -5.21 -1.13
N ALA A 46 -0.65 -3.89 -1.12
CA ALA A 46 0.65 -3.24 -1.00
C ALA A 46 1.23 -3.48 0.39
N TRP A 47 0.40 -3.34 1.42
CA TRP A 47 0.80 -3.64 2.79
C TRP A 47 1.08 -5.12 3.02
N GLY A 48 0.19 -6.01 2.55
CA GLY A 48 0.40 -7.46 2.63
C GLY A 48 1.73 -7.89 1.99
N ARG A 49 2.11 -7.29 0.85
CA ARG A 49 3.43 -7.51 0.24
C ARG A 49 4.60 -7.03 1.11
N HIS A 50 4.45 -5.90 1.80
CA HIS A 50 5.50 -5.36 2.67
C HIS A 50 5.79 -6.29 3.85
N LEU A 51 4.76 -6.90 4.44
CA LEU A 51 4.90 -7.81 5.58
C LEU A 51 4.92 -9.30 5.23
N GLY A 52 4.73 -9.67 3.97
CA GLY A 52 4.59 -11.06 3.55
C GLY A 52 3.29 -11.73 3.98
N ILE A 53 2.23 -10.95 4.21
CA ILE A 53 0.90 -11.42 4.63
C ILE A 53 -0.03 -11.49 3.41
N ASP A 54 -0.82 -12.56 3.30
CA ASP A 54 -1.80 -12.69 2.22
C ASP A 54 -2.93 -11.66 2.36
N LYS A 55 -3.32 -11.05 1.24
CA LYS A 55 -4.42 -10.07 1.17
C LYS A 55 -5.70 -10.59 1.83
N ARG A 56 -6.05 -11.87 1.66
CA ARG A 56 -7.30 -12.45 2.17
C ARG A 56 -7.36 -12.46 3.68
N TYR A 57 -6.22 -12.72 4.33
CA TYR A 57 -6.12 -12.67 5.79
C TYR A 57 -6.46 -11.26 6.30
N ILE A 58 -5.97 -10.24 5.61
CA ILE A 58 -6.15 -8.84 5.97
C ILE A 58 -7.59 -8.38 5.68
N GLU A 59 -8.13 -8.74 4.52
CA GLU A 59 -9.53 -8.47 4.18
C GLU A 59 -10.49 -9.12 5.18
N HIS A 60 -10.22 -10.38 5.58
CA HIS A 60 -10.99 -11.04 6.61
C HIS A 60 -10.86 -10.31 7.95
N TYR A 61 -9.65 -9.89 8.32
CA TYR A 61 -9.44 -9.14 9.54
C TYR A 61 -10.27 -7.84 9.58
N ILE A 62 -10.24 -7.05 8.50
CA ILE A 62 -10.97 -5.78 8.38
C ILE A 62 -12.49 -6.03 8.39
N ASN A 63 -12.98 -7.01 7.61
CA ASN A 63 -14.41 -7.31 7.50
C ASN A 63 -15.03 -7.80 8.82
N PHE A 64 -14.25 -8.48 9.66
CA PHE A 64 -14.71 -8.99 10.95
C PHE A 64 -14.47 -8.02 12.11
N ASN A 65 -14.03 -6.79 11.82
CA ASN A 65 -13.79 -5.72 12.80
C ASN A 65 -13.05 -6.20 14.06
N GLN A 66 -12.00 -7.00 13.84
CA GLN A 66 -11.23 -7.62 14.92
C GLN A 66 -10.47 -6.55 15.73
N ASP A 67 -10.61 -6.59 17.04
CA ASP A 67 -9.94 -5.67 17.98
C ASP A 67 -8.45 -6.02 18.20
N LYS A 68 -8.06 -7.28 17.93
CA LYS A 68 -6.73 -7.83 18.25
C LYS A 68 -5.71 -7.57 17.15
N PRO A 69 -4.64 -6.79 17.36
CA PRO A 69 -3.71 -6.40 16.29
C PRO A 69 -3.20 -7.57 15.45
N VAL A 70 -3.11 -7.37 14.14
CA VAL A 70 -2.50 -8.32 13.20
C VAL A 70 -1.05 -8.54 13.58
N LEU A 71 -0.66 -9.82 13.64
CA LEU A 71 0.64 -10.28 14.14
C LEU A 71 0.96 -9.79 15.57
N GLY A 72 -0.04 -9.35 16.33
CA GLY A 72 0.14 -8.75 17.65
C GLY A 72 0.72 -7.33 17.64
N LYS A 73 0.90 -6.72 16.46
CA LYS A 73 1.67 -5.46 16.29
C LYS A 73 0.96 -4.39 15.47
N TYR A 74 0.12 -4.77 14.51
CA TYR A 74 -0.44 -3.85 13.52
C TYR A 74 -1.96 -3.73 13.66
N THR A 75 -2.47 -2.50 13.76
CA THR A 75 -3.90 -2.20 13.71
C THR A 75 -4.25 -1.43 12.44
N PHE A 76 -5.50 -1.52 12.02
CA PHE A 76 -6.04 -0.81 10.86
C PHE A 76 -7.05 0.24 11.31
N ASN A 77 -7.08 1.36 10.62
CA ASN A 77 -8.04 2.45 10.80
C ASN A 77 -8.57 2.93 9.45
#